data_AF-A0A2C6BCI0-F1
#
_entry.id   AF-A0A2C6BCI0-F1
#
_cell.length_a   1.000
_cell.length_b   1.000
_cell.length_c   1.000
_cell.angle_alpha   90.00
_cell.angle_beta   90.00
_cell.angle_gamma   90.00
#
_symmetry.space_group_name_H-M   'P 1'
#
loop_
_entity.id
_entity.type
_entity.pdbx_description
1 polymer ?
#
loop_
_entity_poly.entity_id
_entity_poly.type
_entity_poly.pdbx_seq_one_letter_code
_entity_poly.pdbx_strand_id
1 'polypeptide(L)'
;MYDLAEDYAARLEGIAVAIQDAEVLQQYLDEEEDVYYNALKEGYEPYMEELQNEIAANHPLQLIAFEKALLDERFEGLFLPRVLGYAVLRGEVNDYYKYVRQQEHFGEMLKFIAGNSNFDQLRNRIGQSIQVGFALSSDIWVTSLIESVGSKQVRQFLLGQKRPEHRVVQGRQRAYNRFKRQFKGRNFQFAEFPQTANELTFKFNPLKDFLLYRVSEEGLDNSSLVQPLHEFITNEALAGTPQLMQIATIYAAYFELSEEQKKALMEMMTRERKENPGATEVVLALMLELKASRKFAFGPAEELKLGEVMDRSIKNDLSAYFDLTDKLHKDGFVNPSVHEALATEVLNHPGLSDYNENLRQSVYGYFQRFKDGIGTDDYSEWFDLAVKQFPVYMKLFGNEAFNQQLRQLSIKYAKDLIKAYPDKRGKYYREIKKWTVAHFVAWNFMTEKQLKEFFKTPRKKKPVAE
;
A
#
# COMPACT_ATOMS: atom_id res chain seq x y z
N MET A 1 -18.27 6.40 14.00
CA MET A 1 -18.31 5.20 13.14
C MET A 1 -19.22 5.55 11.99
N TYR A 2 -18.85 5.21 10.75
CA TYR A 2 -19.69 5.57 9.60
C TYR A 2 -20.85 4.60 9.52
N ASP A 3 -22.06 5.13 9.43
CA ASP A 3 -23.25 4.33 9.26
C ASP A 3 -23.31 3.74 7.85
N LEU A 4 -23.97 2.60 7.75
CA LEU A 4 -24.20 1.95 6.47
C LEU A 4 -25.24 2.76 5.68
N ALA A 5 -24.93 3.06 4.42
CA ALA A 5 -25.87 3.75 3.55
C ALA A 5 -27.19 2.95 3.40
N GLU A 6 -28.31 3.68 3.23
CA GLU A 6 -29.65 3.08 3.23
C GLU A 6 -29.83 2.02 2.12
N ASP A 7 -29.19 2.21 0.97
CA ASP A 7 -29.21 1.29 -0.15
C ASP A 7 -28.50 -0.04 0.19
N TYR A 8 -27.34 0.02 0.83
CA TYR A 8 -26.62 -1.16 1.32
C TYR A 8 -27.38 -1.87 2.44
N ALA A 9 -27.99 -1.11 3.35
CA ALA A 9 -28.83 -1.65 4.41
C ALA A 9 -30.06 -2.37 3.82
N ALA A 10 -30.74 -1.77 2.84
CA ALA A 10 -31.89 -2.37 2.17
C ALA A 10 -31.52 -3.65 1.39
N ARG A 11 -30.34 -3.68 0.75
CA ARG A 11 -29.84 -4.89 0.07
C ARG A 11 -29.49 -6.00 1.06
N LEU A 12 -28.87 -5.69 2.19
CA LEU A 12 -28.63 -6.65 3.25
C LEU A 12 -29.93 -7.21 3.82
N GLU A 13 -30.93 -6.36 4.05
CA GLU A 13 -32.25 -6.76 4.51
C GLU A 13 -32.92 -7.70 3.50
N GLY A 14 -32.83 -7.38 2.19
CA GLY A 14 -33.31 -8.26 1.13
C GLY A 14 -32.63 -9.63 1.11
N ILE A 15 -31.31 -9.68 1.37
CA ILE A 15 -30.57 -10.94 1.51
C ILE A 15 -31.05 -11.72 2.74
N ALA A 16 -31.22 -11.06 3.88
CA ALA A 16 -31.72 -11.69 5.11
C ALA A 16 -33.10 -12.33 4.90
N VAL A 17 -34.04 -11.58 4.30
CA VAL A 17 -35.38 -12.10 3.97
C VAL A 17 -35.28 -13.28 3.01
N ALA A 18 -34.47 -13.18 1.95
CA ALA A 18 -34.31 -14.25 0.98
C ALA A 18 -33.69 -15.53 1.56
N ILE A 19 -32.84 -15.43 2.60
CA ILE A 19 -32.33 -16.58 3.35
C ILE A 19 -33.45 -17.22 4.18
N GLN A 20 -34.22 -16.40 4.91
CA GLN A 20 -35.28 -16.88 5.78
C GLN A 20 -36.44 -17.54 5.01
N ASP A 21 -36.72 -17.05 3.81
CA ASP A 21 -37.74 -17.60 2.91
C ASP A 21 -37.23 -18.81 2.08
N ALA A 22 -35.97 -19.21 2.23
CA ALA A 22 -35.38 -20.27 1.42
C ALA A 22 -35.90 -21.66 1.82
N GLU A 23 -36.38 -22.44 0.85
CA GLU A 23 -36.81 -23.84 1.09
C GLU A 23 -35.67 -24.69 1.67
N VAL A 24 -34.43 -24.43 1.21
CA VAL A 24 -33.23 -25.13 1.72
C VAL A 24 -32.92 -24.79 3.19
N LEU A 25 -33.33 -23.61 3.69
CA LEU A 25 -33.25 -23.31 5.12
C LEU A 25 -34.23 -24.16 5.91
N GLN A 26 -35.47 -24.27 5.44
CA GLN A 26 -36.47 -25.12 6.11
C GLN A 26 -36.02 -26.58 6.16
N GLN A 27 -35.48 -27.11 5.06
CA GLN A 27 -34.87 -28.45 5.02
C GLN A 27 -33.72 -28.59 6.02
N TYR A 28 -32.84 -27.59 6.12
CA TYR A 28 -31.77 -27.58 7.12
C TYR A 28 -32.30 -27.56 8.56
N LEU A 29 -33.35 -26.79 8.83
CA LEU A 29 -33.95 -26.71 10.18
C LEU A 29 -34.67 -28.01 10.57
N ASP A 30 -35.22 -28.74 9.61
CA ASP A 30 -35.91 -30.02 9.84
C ASP A 30 -34.93 -31.20 9.97
N GLU A 31 -33.90 -31.24 9.11
CA GLU A 31 -33.01 -32.40 8.97
C GLU A 31 -31.64 -32.20 9.65
N GLU A 32 -31.21 -30.95 9.88
CA GLU A 32 -29.90 -30.56 10.45
C GLU A 32 -28.67 -31.16 9.72
N GLU A 33 -28.82 -31.58 8.46
CA GLU A 33 -27.73 -32.17 7.69
C GLU A 33 -26.78 -31.12 7.08
N ASP A 34 -25.48 -31.39 7.12
CA ASP A 34 -24.41 -30.53 6.57
C ASP A 34 -24.62 -30.15 5.09
N VAL A 35 -25.32 -31.00 4.32
CA VAL A 35 -25.55 -30.78 2.89
C VAL A 35 -26.39 -29.52 2.66
N TYR A 36 -27.44 -29.32 3.46
CA TYR A 36 -28.33 -28.16 3.31
C TYR A 36 -27.66 -26.87 3.79
N TYR A 37 -26.87 -26.91 4.87
CA TYR A 37 -26.08 -25.75 5.29
C TYR A 37 -25.04 -25.36 4.22
N ASN A 38 -24.42 -26.33 3.56
CA ASN A 38 -23.53 -26.07 2.45
C ASN A 38 -24.25 -25.48 1.23
N ALA A 39 -25.48 -25.92 0.94
CA ALA A 39 -26.29 -25.34 -0.12
C ALA A 39 -26.70 -23.89 0.19
N LEU A 40 -27.07 -23.57 1.43
CA LEU A 40 -27.26 -22.18 1.89
C LEU A 40 -26.01 -21.33 1.67
N LYS A 41 -24.85 -21.87 2.04
CA LYS A 41 -23.56 -21.19 1.87
C LYS A 41 -23.29 -20.85 0.41
N GLU A 42 -23.45 -21.83 -0.49
CA GLU A 42 -23.20 -21.67 -1.92
C GLU A 42 -24.22 -20.75 -2.59
N GLY A 43 -25.46 -20.76 -2.11
CA GLY A 43 -26.53 -19.89 -2.60
C GLY A 43 -26.38 -18.43 -2.18
N TYR A 44 -25.97 -18.14 -0.94
CA TYR A 44 -26.11 -16.80 -0.36
C TYR A 44 -24.80 -16.08 0.00
N GLU A 45 -23.70 -16.78 0.31
CA GLU A 45 -22.41 -16.10 0.55
C GLU A 45 -21.92 -15.26 -0.64
N PRO A 46 -22.15 -15.62 -1.91
CA PRO A 46 -21.75 -14.79 -3.05
C PRO A 46 -22.40 -13.39 -3.05
N TYR A 47 -23.67 -13.25 -2.66
CA TYR A 47 -24.35 -11.94 -2.63
C TYR A 47 -23.80 -11.04 -1.52
N MET A 48 -23.50 -11.60 -0.35
CA MET A 48 -22.83 -10.87 0.73
C MET A 48 -21.40 -10.49 0.34
N GLU A 49 -20.70 -11.37 -0.39
CA GLU A 49 -19.35 -11.10 -0.90
C GLU A 49 -19.34 -9.97 -1.93
N GLU A 50 -20.30 -9.98 -2.86
CA GLU A 50 -20.47 -8.93 -3.86
C GLU A 50 -20.72 -7.57 -3.19
N LEU A 51 -21.66 -7.51 -2.24
CA LEU A 51 -21.95 -6.30 -1.49
C LEU A 51 -20.75 -5.83 -0.66
N GLN A 52 -20.02 -6.74 -0.02
CA GLN A 52 -18.80 -6.40 0.73
C GLN A 52 -17.71 -5.83 -0.19
N ASN A 53 -17.53 -6.40 -1.38
CA ASN A 53 -16.56 -5.92 -2.37
C ASN A 53 -16.93 -4.54 -2.90
N GLU A 54 -18.21 -4.30 -3.17
CA GLU A 54 -18.73 -3.00 -3.61
C GLU A 54 -18.50 -1.92 -2.54
N ILE A 55 -18.84 -2.20 -1.28
CA ILE A 55 -18.59 -1.29 -0.16
C ILE A 55 -17.08 -1.06 -0.01
N ALA A 56 -16.27 -2.11 -0.07
CA ALA A 56 -14.82 -1.97 0.03
C ALA A 56 -14.22 -1.14 -1.10
N ALA A 57 -14.82 -1.19 -2.30
CA ALA A 57 -14.36 -0.42 -3.45
C ALA A 57 -14.75 1.06 -3.34
N ASN A 58 -16.00 1.35 -2.94
CA ASN A 58 -16.59 2.69 -3.07
C ASN A 58 -16.77 3.43 -1.75
N HIS A 59 -17.11 2.72 -0.68
CA HIS A 59 -17.43 3.28 0.64
C HIS A 59 -16.69 2.53 1.77
N PRO A 60 -15.34 2.43 1.72
CA PRO A 60 -14.58 1.53 2.58
C PRO A 60 -14.75 1.81 4.08
N LEU A 61 -15.11 3.05 4.46
CA LEU A 61 -15.33 3.42 5.86
C LEU A 61 -16.60 2.81 6.47
N GLN A 62 -17.52 2.30 5.64
CA GLN A 62 -18.74 1.63 6.07
C GLN A 62 -18.57 0.12 6.27
N LEU A 63 -17.38 -0.44 5.99
CA LEU A 63 -17.14 -1.89 6.08
C LEU A 63 -17.44 -2.46 7.47
N ILE A 64 -17.07 -1.76 8.54
CA ILE A 64 -17.32 -2.23 9.90
C ILE A 64 -18.83 -2.20 10.22
N ALA A 65 -19.57 -1.23 9.69
CA ALA A 65 -21.03 -1.18 9.86
C ALA A 65 -21.72 -2.33 9.11
N PHE A 66 -21.30 -2.61 7.86
CA PHE A 66 -21.75 -3.78 7.11
C PHE A 66 -21.50 -5.09 7.88
N GLU A 67 -20.29 -5.27 8.41
CA GLU A 67 -19.92 -6.49 9.15
C GLU A 67 -20.67 -6.62 10.48
N LYS A 68 -20.99 -5.50 11.14
CA LYS A 68 -21.84 -5.48 12.33
C LYS A 68 -23.30 -5.78 12.01
N ALA A 69 -23.80 -5.35 10.86
CA ALA A 69 -25.17 -5.67 10.42
C ALA A 69 -25.36 -7.17 10.15
N LEU A 70 -24.29 -7.90 9.82
CA LEU A 70 -24.32 -9.36 9.70
C LEU A 70 -24.38 -10.10 11.05
N LEU A 71 -24.26 -9.39 12.18
CA LEU A 71 -24.51 -9.96 13.51
C LEU A 71 -26.02 -10.04 13.82
N ASP A 72 -26.75 -10.66 12.92
CA ASP A 72 -28.19 -10.91 12.99
C ASP A 72 -28.43 -12.40 12.70
N GLU A 73 -29.28 -13.03 13.52
CA GLU A 73 -29.58 -14.46 13.43
C GLU A 73 -30.19 -14.82 12.07
N ARG A 74 -30.87 -13.88 11.40
CA ARG A 74 -31.48 -14.08 10.08
C ARG A 74 -30.47 -14.43 8.97
N PHE A 75 -29.19 -14.13 9.18
CA PHE A 75 -28.12 -14.53 8.26
C PHE A 75 -27.56 -15.93 8.55
N GLU A 76 -28.05 -16.65 9.57
CA GLU A 76 -27.63 -18.03 9.89
C GLU A 76 -26.12 -18.20 10.16
N GLY A 77 -25.45 -17.09 10.50
CA GLY A 77 -24.00 -17.01 10.65
C GLY A 77 -23.22 -17.15 9.34
N LEU A 78 -23.91 -17.12 8.19
CA LEU A 78 -23.29 -17.12 6.87
C LEU A 78 -22.34 -15.93 6.73
N PHE A 79 -21.25 -16.12 5.97
CA PHE A 79 -20.21 -15.12 5.74
C PHE A 79 -19.39 -14.68 6.98
N LEU A 80 -19.87 -14.87 8.21
CA LEU A 80 -19.13 -14.53 9.45
C LEU A 80 -17.75 -15.19 9.57
N PRO A 81 -17.50 -16.43 9.11
CA PRO A 81 -16.15 -17.01 9.13
C PRO A 81 -15.12 -16.18 8.36
N ARG A 82 -15.58 -15.49 7.31
CA ARG A 82 -14.76 -14.64 6.45
C ARG A 82 -14.53 -13.27 7.08
N VAL A 83 -15.58 -12.65 7.61
CA VAL A 83 -15.52 -11.40 8.39
C VAL A 83 -14.57 -11.55 9.58
N LEU A 84 -14.65 -12.67 10.29
CA LEU A 84 -13.73 -12.98 11.39
C LEU A 84 -12.27 -13.00 10.91
N GLY A 85 -12.01 -13.50 9.71
CA GLY A 85 -10.68 -13.46 9.10
C GLY A 85 -10.22 -12.04 8.74
N TYR A 86 -11.12 -11.21 8.22
CA TYR A 86 -10.85 -9.78 7.98
C TYR A 86 -10.49 -9.06 9.28
N ALA A 87 -11.28 -9.27 10.33
CA ALA A 87 -11.06 -8.68 11.66
C ALA A 87 -9.68 -9.02 12.23
N VAL A 88 -9.20 -10.26 12.02
CA VAL A 88 -7.85 -10.67 12.42
C VAL A 88 -6.77 -9.96 11.61
N LEU A 89 -6.95 -9.82 10.29
CA LEU A 89 -5.91 -9.27 9.42
C LEU A 89 -5.82 -7.74 9.43
N ARG A 90 -6.87 -7.04 9.86
CA ARG A 90 -6.88 -5.57 10.03
C ARG A 90 -6.09 -5.10 11.25
N GLY A 91 -5.83 -5.97 12.22
CA GLY A 91 -5.11 -5.58 13.43
C GLY A 91 -3.64 -5.26 13.15
N GLU A 92 -3.16 -4.10 13.62
CA GLU A 92 -1.75 -3.74 13.57
C GLU A 92 -0.93 -4.66 14.48
N VAL A 93 0.10 -5.28 13.92
CA VAL A 93 1.02 -6.19 14.63
C VAL A 93 2.40 -5.58 14.77
N ASN A 94 2.99 -5.69 15.95
CA ASN A 94 4.37 -5.27 16.20
C ASN A 94 5.40 -6.34 15.77
N ASP A 95 6.69 -6.06 16.00
CA ASP A 95 7.81 -6.97 15.67
C ASP A 95 7.73 -8.35 16.33
N TYR A 96 7.02 -8.45 17.46
CA TYR A 96 6.77 -9.72 18.15
C TYR A 96 5.56 -10.48 17.61
N TYR A 97 4.94 -9.99 16.53
CA TYR A 97 3.66 -10.46 16.00
C TYR A 97 2.61 -10.53 17.10
N LYS A 98 2.48 -9.44 17.85
CA LYS A 98 1.37 -9.21 18.79
C LYS A 98 0.62 -7.96 18.36
N TYR A 99 -0.69 -7.93 18.56
CA TYR A 99 -1.45 -6.74 18.30
C TYR A 99 -0.97 -5.60 19.19
N VAL A 100 -0.81 -4.42 18.59
CA VAL A 100 -0.47 -3.19 19.32
C VAL A 100 -1.59 -2.81 20.28
N ARG A 101 -2.85 -3.11 19.90
CA ARG A 101 -4.06 -2.84 20.69
C ARG A 101 -5.02 -4.03 20.69
N GLN A 102 -5.94 -4.04 21.65
CA GLN A 102 -7.04 -4.99 21.66
C GLN A 102 -7.88 -4.85 20.39
N GLN A 103 -8.29 -5.99 19.82
CA GLN A 103 -9.06 -6.03 18.58
C GLN A 103 -10.52 -6.27 18.92
N GLU A 104 -11.22 -5.19 19.28
CA GLU A 104 -12.63 -5.25 19.70
C GLU A 104 -13.52 -5.88 18.63
N HIS A 105 -13.36 -5.48 17.38
CA HIS A 105 -14.14 -6.05 16.28
C HIS A 105 -13.94 -7.57 16.13
N PHE A 106 -12.71 -8.09 16.28
CA PHE A 106 -12.46 -9.54 16.31
C PHE A 106 -13.18 -10.22 17.50
N GLY A 107 -13.16 -9.57 18.67
CA GLY A 107 -13.86 -10.05 19.86
C GLY A 107 -15.38 -10.07 19.70
N GLU A 108 -15.98 -9.01 19.15
CA GLU A 108 -17.41 -8.90 18.84
C GLU A 108 -17.86 -10.01 17.88
N MET A 109 -17.17 -10.17 16.74
CA MET A 109 -17.46 -11.23 15.76
C MET A 109 -17.38 -12.61 16.40
N LEU A 110 -16.33 -12.87 17.20
CA LEU A 110 -16.15 -14.17 17.83
C LEU A 110 -17.22 -14.46 18.88
N LYS A 111 -17.63 -13.46 19.68
CA LYS A 111 -18.70 -13.62 20.67
C LYS A 111 -20.02 -13.97 20.01
N PHE A 112 -20.38 -13.28 18.93
CA PHE A 112 -21.61 -13.58 18.20
C PHE A 112 -21.58 -14.99 17.60
N ILE A 113 -20.48 -15.35 16.91
CA ILE A 113 -20.30 -16.71 16.36
C ILE A 113 -20.40 -17.76 17.47
N ALA A 114 -19.80 -17.52 18.63
CA ALA A 114 -19.82 -18.42 19.78
C ALA A 114 -21.22 -18.61 20.40
N GLY A 115 -22.13 -17.66 20.22
CA GLY A 115 -23.52 -17.73 20.67
C GLY A 115 -24.51 -18.16 19.58
N ASN A 116 -24.07 -18.31 18.33
CA ASN A 116 -24.93 -18.61 17.20
C ASN A 116 -25.44 -20.07 17.24
N SER A 117 -26.70 -20.28 16.83
CA SER A 117 -27.34 -21.60 16.73
C SER A 117 -26.55 -22.58 15.87
N ASN A 118 -25.95 -22.10 14.79
CA ASN A 118 -25.17 -22.90 13.83
C ASN A 118 -23.69 -23.03 14.20
N PHE A 119 -23.32 -22.86 15.48
CA PHE A 119 -21.92 -22.92 15.91
C PHE A 119 -21.20 -24.21 15.47
N ASP A 120 -21.87 -25.35 15.49
CA ASP A 120 -21.28 -26.63 15.08
C ASP A 120 -20.90 -26.68 13.60
N GLN A 121 -21.59 -25.93 12.75
CA GLN A 121 -21.20 -25.71 11.35
C GLN A 121 -20.07 -24.69 11.24
N LEU A 122 -20.19 -23.57 11.95
CA LEU A 122 -19.23 -22.46 11.89
C LEU A 122 -17.84 -22.86 12.42
N ARG A 123 -17.77 -23.68 13.46
CA ARG A 123 -16.51 -24.12 14.09
C ARG A 123 -15.56 -24.82 13.10
N ASN A 124 -16.11 -25.45 12.06
CA ASN A 124 -15.34 -26.13 11.02
C ASN A 124 -14.57 -25.16 10.10
N ARG A 125 -14.95 -23.88 10.08
CA ARG A 125 -14.39 -22.84 9.18
C ARG A 125 -13.59 -21.76 9.89
N ILE A 126 -13.82 -21.54 11.19
CA ILE A 126 -13.23 -20.43 11.95
C ILE A 126 -11.96 -20.80 12.73
N GLY A 127 -11.61 -22.10 12.81
CA GLY A 127 -10.52 -22.58 13.67
C GLY A 127 -9.19 -21.86 13.42
N GLN A 128 -8.79 -21.68 12.15
CA GLN A 128 -7.55 -20.98 11.82
C GLN A 128 -7.62 -19.48 12.18
N SER A 129 -8.74 -18.81 11.90
CA SER A 129 -8.93 -17.40 12.25
C SER A 129 -8.77 -17.18 13.76
N ILE A 130 -9.38 -18.04 14.59
CA ILE A 130 -9.26 -17.98 16.05
C ILE A 130 -7.84 -18.26 16.51
N GLN A 131 -7.19 -19.30 15.96
CA GLN A 131 -5.82 -19.65 16.30
C GLN A 131 -4.85 -18.49 16.06
N VAL A 132 -5.00 -17.79 14.95
CA VAL A 132 -4.19 -16.61 14.61
C VAL A 132 -4.59 -15.41 15.47
N GLY A 133 -5.88 -15.08 15.58
CA GLY A 133 -6.36 -13.98 16.40
C GLY A 133 -5.93 -14.09 17.87
N PHE A 134 -6.01 -15.28 18.46
CA PHE A 134 -5.53 -15.54 19.83
C PHE A 134 -4.02 -15.49 19.93
N ALA A 135 -3.29 -16.01 18.93
CA ALA A 135 -1.84 -15.94 18.91
C ALA A 135 -1.32 -14.50 18.93
N LEU A 136 -2.00 -13.59 18.23
CA LEU A 136 -1.62 -12.18 18.14
C LEU A 136 -2.14 -11.36 19.35
N SER A 137 -3.20 -11.80 20.01
CA SER A 137 -3.79 -11.09 21.17
C SER A 137 -3.00 -11.31 22.48
N SER A 138 -3.29 -10.50 23.51
CA SER A 138 -2.77 -10.72 24.86
C SER A 138 -3.48 -11.88 25.55
N ASP A 139 -2.77 -12.65 26.37
CA ASP A 139 -3.36 -13.82 27.05
C ASP A 139 -4.49 -13.44 28.02
N ILE A 140 -4.38 -12.27 28.68
CA ILE A 140 -5.41 -11.75 29.60
C ILE A 140 -6.70 -11.47 28.83
N TRP A 141 -6.62 -10.76 27.71
CA TRP A 141 -7.79 -10.44 26.89
C TRP A 141 -8.43 -11.69 26.30
N VAL A 142 -7.64 -12.64 25.80
CA VAL A 142 -8.16 -13.93 25.29
C VAL A 142 -8.88 -14.71 26.39
N THR A 143 -8.34 -14.71 27.62
CA THR A 143 -8.95 -15.43 28.75
C THR A 143 -10.30 -14.81 29.11
N SER A 144 -10.36 -13.48 29.24
CA SER A 144 -11.60 -12.75 29.49
C SER A 144 -12.63 -12.96 28.38
N LEU A 145 -12.20 -12.97 27.12
CA LEU A 145 -13.06 -13.23 25.96
C LEU A 145 -13.68 -14.63 26.02
N ILE A 146 -12.90 -15.66 26.32
CA ILE A 146 -13.39 -17.05 26.44
C ILE A 146 -14.33 -17.19 27.65
N GLU A 147 -14.01 -16.56 28.78
CA GLU A 147 -14.84 -16.62 29.99
C GLU A 147 -16.22 -15.98 29.79
N SER A 148 -16.33 -14.98 28.90
CA SER A 148 -17.62 -14.36 28.55
C SER A 148 -18.58 -15.28 27.79
N VAL A 149 -18.11 -16.43 27.29
CA VAL A 149 -18.94 -17.39 26.55
C VAL A 149 -19.67 -18.33 27.51
N GLY A 150 -21.00 -18.32 27.48
CA GLY A 150 -21.83 -19.16 28.37
C GLY A 150 -21.65 -20.67 28.15
N SER A 151 -21.65 -21.12 26.89
CA SER A 151 -21.57 -22.54 26.55
C SER A 151 -20.22 -23.17 26.94
N LYS A 152 -20.27 -24.23 27.76
CA LYS A 152 -19.06 -24.98 28.16
C LYS A 152 -18.37 -25.66 26.98
N GLN A 153 -19.15 -26.22 26.06
CA GLN A 153 -18.63 -26.89 24.87
C GLN A 153 -17.88 -25.91 23.96
N VAL A 154 -18.49 -24.74 23.70
CA VAL A 154 -17.86 -23.67 22.90
C VAL A 154 -16.58 -23.19 23.58
N ARG A 155 -16.59 -22.97 24.90
CA ARG A 155 -15.37 -22.61 25.66
C ARG A 155 -14.25 -23.63 25.49
N GLN A 156 -14.56 -24.93 25.56
CA GLN A 156 -13.56 -25.98 25.35
C GLN A 156 -12.99 -25.96 23.93
N PHE A 157 -13.84 -25.73 22.92
CA PHE A 157 -13.37 -25.56 21.54
C PHE A 157 -12.42 -24.35 21.40
N LEU A 158 -12.77 -23.20 21.98
CA LEU A 158 -11.94 -21.98 21.94
C LEU A 158 -10.60 -22.19 22.65
N LEU A 159 -10.60 -22.84 23.82
CA LEU A 159 -9.37 -23.21 24.53
C LEU A 159 -8.47 -24.11 23.67
N GLY A 160 -9.07 -25.06 22.93
CA GLY A 160 -8.37 -25.93 21.99
C GLY A 160 -7.70 -25.19 20.82
N GLN A 161 -8.12 -23.95 20.52
CA GLN A 161 -7.48 -23.12 19.49
C GLN A 161 -6.19 -22.45 19.96
N LYS A 162 -5.85 -22.49 21.26
CA LYS A 162 -4.56 -21.97 21.75
C LYS A 162 -3.42 -22.95 21.45
N ARG A 163 -2.77 -22.81 20.28
CA ARG A 163 -1.67 -23.68 19.85
C ARG A 163 -0.35 -23.36 20.56
N PRO A 164 0.38 -24.36 21.14
CA PRO A 164 1.67 -24.14 21.79
C PRO A 164 2.73 -23.53 20.85
N GLU A 165 2.71 -23.89 19.57
CA GLU A 165 3.64 -23.39 18.55
C GLU A 165 3.59 -21.87 18.38
N HIS A 166 2.45 -21.23 18.69
CA HIS A 166 2.27 -19.79 18.57
C HIS A 166 2.81 -19.00 19.78
N ARG A 167 3.36 -19.68 20.81
CA ARG A 167 4.00 -19.02 21.96
C ARG A 167 5.29 -18.30 21.58
N VAL A 168 5.97 -18.75 20.53
CA VAL A 168 7.21 -18.14 20.01
C VAL A 168 6.92 -17.18 18.84
N VAL A 169 7.75 -16.13 18.70
CA VAL A 169 7.61 -15.10 17.64
C VAL A 169 7.60 -15.72 16.25
N GLN A 170 8.54 -16.64 15.97
CA GLN A 170 8.64 -17.31 14.67
C GLN A 170 7.38 -18.11 14.32
N GLY A 171 6.73 -18.74 15.31
CA GLY A 171 5.49 -19.47 15.14
C GLY A 171 4.35 -18.54 14.75
N ARG A 172 4.20 -17.41 15.46
CA ARG A 172 3.21 -16.38 15.13
C ARG A 172 3.42 -15.80 13.74
N GLN A 173 4.67 -15.48 13.38
CA GLN A 173 5.01 -14.97 12.07
C GLN A 173 4.62 -15.95 10.95
N ARG A 174 4.94 -17.24 11.09
CA ARG A 174 4.56 -18.26 10.11
C ARG A 174 3.05 -18.39 9.99
N ALA A 175 2.34 -18.41 11.12
CA ALA A 175 0.88 -18.52 11.17
C ALA A 175 0.21 -17.32 10.50
N TYR A 176 0.59 -16.09 10.88
CA TYR A 176 0.06 -14.85 10.30
C TYR A 176 0.32 -14.78 8.80
N ASN A 177 1.55 -15.02 8.35
CA ASN A 177 1.88 -14.92 6.93
C ASN A 177 1.17 -15.97 6.07
N ARG A 178 0.98 -17.20 6.60
CA ARG A 178 0.20 -18.24 5.91
C ARG A 178 -1.27 -17.84 5.83
N PHE A 179 -1.82 -17.33 6.93
CA PHE A 179 -3.22 -16.90 7.01
C PHE A 179 -3.48 -15.72 6.07
N LYS A 180 -2.67 -14.67 6.13
CA LYS A 180 -2.74 -13.48 5.25
C LYS A 180 -2.78 -13.85 3.76
N ARG A 181 -2.02 -14.87 3.33
CA ARG A 181 -2.01 -15.33 1.93
C ARG A 181 -3.36 -15.86 1.44
N GLN A 182 -4.18 -16.40 2.34
CA GLN A 182 -5.53 -16.89 2.00
C GLN A 182 -6.48 -15.74 1.60
N PHE A 183 -6.13 -14.51 1.97
CA PHE A 183 -6.92 -13.31 1.73
C PHE A 183 -6.29 -12.36 0.70
N LYS A 184 -5.25 -12.79 -0.02
CA LYS A 184 -4.48 -11.92 -0.92
C LYS A 184 -5.33 -11.22 -2.00
N GLY A 185 -6.39 -11.86 -2.49
CA GLY A 185 -7.28 -11.32 -3.53
C GLY A 185 -8.55 -10.66 -2.99
N ARG A 186 -8.62 -10.33 -1.69
CA ARG A 186 -9.81 -9.77 -1.05
C ARG A 186 -9.53 -8.35 -0.59
N ASN A 187 -10.42 -7.42 -0.92
CA ASN A 187 -10.37 -6.06 -0.41
C ASN A 187 -11.20 -5.96 0.88
N PHE A 188 -10.49 -5.85 2.00
CA PHE A 188 -11.09 -5.68 3.33
C PHE A 188 -10.42 -4.54 4.09
N GLN A 189 -9.63 -3.68 3.42
CA GLN A 189 -8.87 -2.66 4.12
C GLN A 189 -9.79 -1.55 4.65
N PHE A 190 -9.52 -1.09 5.86
CA PHE A 190 -10.29 -0.08 6.57
C PHE A 190 -9.37 0.67 7.53
N ALA A 191 -9.65 1.95 7.75
CA ALA A 191 -9.03 2.74 8.81
C ALA A 191 -10.05 3.68 9.47
N GLU A 192 -9.80 3.97 10.74
CA GLU A 192 -10.52 5.01 11.47
C GLU A 192 -9.74 6.31 11.42
N PHE A 193 -10.43 7.42 11.15
CA PHE A 193 -9.86 8.75 11.21
C PHE A 193 -9.77 9.23 12.67
N PRO A 194 -8.56 9.53 13.17
CA PRO A 194 -8.35 10.06 14.51
C PRO A 194 -8.95 11.44 14.68
N GLN A 195 -9.51 11.71 15.87
CA GLN A 195 -10.04 13.03 16.21
C GLN A 195 -9.17 13.79 17.23
N THR A 196 -8.19 13.12 17.83
CA THR A 196 -7.28 13.69 18.84
C THR A 196 -5.84 13.24 18.59
N ALA A 197 -4.86 14.02 19.06
CA ALA A 197 -3.44 13.67 18.95
C ALA A 197 -3.09 12.32 19.60
N ASN A 198 -3.76 11.98 20.71
CA ASN A 198 -3.60 10.69 21.38
C ASN A 198 -4.06 9.55 20.46
N GLU A 199 -5.24 9.68 19.85
CA GLU A 199 -5.73 8.70 18.88
C GLU A 199 -4.81 8.55 17.68
N LEU A 200 -4.29 9.67 17.17
CA LEU A 200 -3.41 9.69 16.02
C LEU A 200 -2.14 8.87 16.28
N THR A 201 -1.60 8.89 17.49
CA THR A 201 -0.39 8.12 17.86
C THR A 201 -0.50 6.63 17.53
N PHE A 202 -1.68 6.02 17.72
CA PHE A 202 -1.89 4.58 17.53
C PHE A 202 -2.77 4.22 16.32
N LYS A 203 -3.43 5.20 15.70
CA LYS A 203 -4.22 4.98 14.46
C LYS A 203 -3.47 5.46 13.20
N PHE A 204 -2.33 6.14 13.35
CA PHE A 204 -1.57 6.69 12.22
C PHE A 204 -1.10 5.62 11.23
N ASN A 205 -0.39 4.57 11.67
CA ASN A 205 0.12 3.56 10.74
C ASN A 205 -1.02 2.84 9.99
N PRO A 206 -2.10 2.37 10.67
CA PRO A 206 -3.26 1.82 9.97
C PRO A 206 -3.87 2.78 8.95
N LEU A 207 -3.99 4.07 9.29
CA LEU A 207 -4.55 5.07 8.38
C LEU A 207 -3.63 5.31 7.17
N LYS A 208 -2.32 5.49 7.39
CA LYS A 208 -1.33 5.68 6.33
C LYS A 208 -1.31 4.45 5.40
N ASP A 209 -1.21 3.25 5.95
CA ASP A 209 -1.20 2.00 5.18
C ASP A 209 -2.49 1.81 4.38
N PHE A 210 -3.64 2.17 4.97
CA PHE A 210 -4.92 2.17 4.28
C PHE A 210 -4.92 3.12 3.08
N LEU A 211 -4.53 4.39 3.26
CA LEU A 211 -4.48 5.36 2.17
C LEU A 211 -3.50 4.94 1.07
N LEU A 212 -2.32 4.43 1.44
CA LEU A 212 -1.34 3.93 0.46
C LEU A 212 -1.84 2.68 -0.27
N TYR A 213 -2.61 1.81 0.40
CA TYR A 213 -3.30 0.71 -0.26
C TYR A 213 -4.31 1.24 -1.31
N ARG A 214 -5.13 2.23 -0.93
CA ARG A 214 -6.12 2.84 -1.82
C ARG A 214 -5.49 3.46 -3.06
N VAL A 215 -4.33 4.09 -2.90
CA VAL A 215 -3.55 4.68 -4.01
C VAL A 215 -2.88 3.61 -4.89
N SER A 216 -2.55 2.45 -4.33
CA SER A 216 -1.86 1.38 -5.06
C SER A 216 -2.74 0.50 -5.93
N GLU A 217 -4.04 0.50 -5.69
CA GLU A 217 -4.99 -0.38 -6.38
C GLU A 217 -5.76 0.42 -7.43
N GLU A 218 -5.78 -0.10 -8.65
CA GLU A 218 -6.53 0.50 -9.75
C GLU A 218 -8.03 0.22 -9.61
N GLY A 219 -8.86 1.19 -10.01
CA GLY A 219 -10.33 1.03 -10.08
C GLY A 219 -11.07 1.19 -8.75
N LEU A 220 -10.41 1.63 -7.68
CA LEU A 220 -11.05 1.97 -6.41
C LEU A 220 -11.58 3.41 -6.44
N ASP A 221 -12.84 3.63 -6.01
CA ASP A 221 -13.41 4.97 -5.90
C ASP A 221 -13.09 5.60 -4.54
N ASN A 222 -12.34 6.70 -4.55
CA ASN A 222 -11.90 7.41 -3.36
C ASN A 222 -12.75 8.65 -3.02
N SER A 223 -13.85 8.89 -3.75
CA SER A 223 -14.73 10.05 -3.54
C SER A 223 -15.25 10.15 -2.10
N SER A 224 -15.63 9.02 -1.50
CA SER A 224 -16.13 8.93 -0.13
C SER A 224 -15.08 9.25 0.96
N LEU A 225 -13.79 9.27 0.61
CA LEU A 225 -12.70 9.58 1.54
C LEU A 225 -12.34 11.06 1.56
N VAL A 226 -12.74 11.83 0.55
CA VAL A 226 -12.35 13.25 0.38
C VAL A 226 -12.84 14.09 1.56
N GLN A 227 -14.13 13.97 1.92
CA GLN A 227 -14.69 14.72 3.05
C GLN A 227 -14.05 14.33 4.41
N PRO A 228 -13.93 13.02 4.75
CA PRO A 228 -13.18 12.59 5.94
C PRO A 228 -11.73 13.10 6.00
N LEU A 229 -11.02 13.12 4.86
CA LEU A 229 -9.66 13.64 4.79
C LEU A 229 -9.63 15.15 5.01
N HIS A 230 -10.59 15.88 4.45
CA HIS A 230 -10.75 17.32 4.67
C HIS A 230 -11.02 17.66 6.15
N GLU A 231 -11.93 16.94 6.79
CA GLU A 231 -12.21 17.08 8.23
C GLU A 231 -10.96 16.75 9.07
N PHE A 232 -10.22 15.71 8.69
CA PHE A 232 -8.98 15.33 9.38
C PHE A 232 -7.91 16.43 9.30
N ILE A 233 -7.66 17.01 8.12
CA ILE A 233 -6.62 18.04 7.98
C ILE A 233 -6.99 19.37 8.64
N THR A 234 -8.28 19.69 8.72
CA THR A 234 -8.78 20.92 9.31
C THR A 234 -8.97 20.82 10.83
N ASN A 235 -8.81 19.62 11.40
CA ASN A 235 -8.94 19.41 12.83
C ASN A 235 -7.77 20.02 13.62
N GLU A 236 -8.06 21.12 14.33
CA GLU A 236 -7.10 21.84 15.17
C GLU A 236 -6.50 20.98 16.30
N ALA A 237 -7.22 19.95 16.77
CA ALA A 237 -6.71 19.04 17.80
C ALA A 237 -5.55 18.15 17.32
N LEU A 238 -5.26 18.15 16.02
CA LEU A 238 -4.17 17.41 15.40
C LEU A 238 -3.00 18.32 14.96
N ALA A 239 -3.15 19.65 15.10
CA ALA A 239 -2.12 20.61 14.73
C ALA A 239 -0.81 20.36 15.49
N GLY A 240 0.33 20.62 14.86
CA GLY A 240 1.65 20.37 15.45
C GLY A 240 2.13 18.92 15.40
N THR A 241 1.31 17.97 14.94
CA THR A 241 1.71 16.56 14.84
C THR A 241 2.42 16.28 13.51
N PRO A 242 3.56 15.55 13.49
CA PRO A 242 4.20 15.17 12.23
C PRO A 242 3.35 14.21 11.40
N GLN A 243 2.45 13.45 12.04
CA GLN A 243 1.52 12.55 11.37
C GLN A 243 0.49 13.31 10.51
N LEU A 244 0.02 14.48 10.97
CA LEU A 244 -0.87 15.34 10.19
C LEU A 244 -0.24 15.73 8.85
N MET A 245 1.02 16.19 8.88
CA MET A 245 1.77 16.55 7.66
C MET A 245 1.90 15.40 6.68
N GLN A 246 2.11 14.17 7.18
CA GLN A 246 2.24 13.00 6.33
C GLN A 246 0.93 12.64 5.62
N ILE A 247 -0.19 12.60 6.36
CA ILE A 247 -1.50 12.30 5.77
C ILE A 247 -1.92 13.40 4.78
N ALA A 248 -1.68 14.68 5.12
CA ALA A 248 -1.97 15.79 4.23
C ALA A 248 -1.15 15.74 2.93
N THR A 249 0.12 15.31 3.01
CA THR A 249 0.97 15.12 1.83
C THR A 249 0.41 14.04 0.90
N ILE A 250 -0.05 12.91 1.44
CA ILE A 250 -0.71 11.84 0.67
C ILE A 250 -2.01 12.37 0.05
N TYR A 251 -2.81 13.10 0.83
CA TYR A 251 -4.08 13.67 0.38
C TYR A 251 -3.86 14.62 -0.81
N ALA A 252 -2.92 15.56 -0.69
CA ALA A 252 -2.59 16.52 -1.73
C ALA A 252 -2.02 15.87 -3.01
N ALA A 253 -1.18 14.83 -2.86
CA ALA A 253 -0.50 14.22 -4.00
C ALA A 253 -1.42 13.33 -4.85
N TYR A 254 -2.40 12.65 -4.25
CA TYR A 254 -3.13 11.56 -4.90
C TYR A 254 -4.63 11.76 -5.07
N PHE A 255 -5.26 12.62 -4.27
CA PHE A 255 -6.71 12.79 -4.33
C PHE A 255 -7.08 13.96 -5.23
N GLU A 256 -8.26 13.88 -5.85
CA GLU A 256 -8.83 14.99 -6.59
C GLU A 256 -9.48 15.98 -5.60
N LEU A 257 -9.03 17.23 -5.65
CA LEU A 257 -9.39 18.27 -4.68
C LEU A 257 -10.19 19.37 -5.36
N SER A 258 -11.26 19.82 -4.71
CA SER A 258 -11.94 21.06 -5.05
C SER A 258 -11.07 22.28 -4.69
N GLU A 259 -11.38 23.44 -5.27
CA GLU A 259 -10.66 24.69 -4.95
C GLU A 259 -10.73 25.06 -3.46
N GLU A 260 -11.87 24.77 -2.81
CA GLU A 260 -12.02 24.95 -1.37
C GLU A 260 -11.08 24.04 -0.58
N GLN A 261 -10.99 22.77 -0.97
CA GLN A 261 -10.13 21.79 -0.31
C GLN A 261 -8.64 22.10 -0.53
N LYS A 262 -8.25 22.53 -1.73
CA LYS A 262 -6.89 23.00 -2.02
C LYS A 262 -6.52 24.19 -1.15
N LYS A 263 -7.42 25.16 -1.01
CA LYS A 263 -7.21 26.33 -0.15
C LYS A 263 -7.02 25.93 1.31
N ALA A 264 -7.89 25.07 1.85
CA ALA A 264 -7.76 24.59 3.22
C ALA A 264 -6.45 23.81 3.46
N LEU A 265 -6.05 22.96 2.52
CA LEU A 265 -4.75 22.28 2.55
C LEU A 265 -3.59 23.27 2.57
N MET A 266 -3.62 24.27 1.69
CA MET A 266 -2.57 25.28 1.63
C MET A 266 -2.47 26.08 2.92
N GLU A 267 -3.60 26.50 3.50
CA GLU A 267 -3.64 27.21 4.79
C GLU A 267 -3.07 26.34 5.92
N MET A 268 -3.47 25.07 5.98
CA MET A 268 -2.97 24.10 6.96
C MET A 268 -1.47 23.86 6.81
N MET A 269 -0.99 23.53 5.60
CA MET A 269 0.44 23.29 5.34
C MET A 269 1.28 24.54 5.65
N THR A 270 0.75 25.73 5.36
CA THR A 270 1.40 27.02 5.65
C THR A 270 1.53 27.25 7.15
N ARG A 271 0.46 27.00 7.90
CA ARG A 271 0.48 27.09 9.37
C ARG A 271 1.53 26.15 9.95
N GLU A 272 1.47 24.86 9.60
CA GLU A 272 2.37 23.85 10.14
C GLU A 272 3.84 24.14 9.79
N ARG A 273 4.14 24.61 8.57
CA ARG A 273 5.51 25.01 8.18
C ARG A 273 6.04 26.22 8.95
N LYS A 274 5.19 27.12 9.42
CA LYS A 274 5.59 28.30 10.21
C LYS A 274 5.76 27.97 11.69
N GLU A 275 4.86 27.15 12.22
CA GLU A 275 4.76 26.87 13.65
C GLU A 275 5.65 25.69 14.07
N ASN A 276 5.92 24.74 13.18
CA ASN A 276 6.63 23.51 13.48
C ASN A 276 7.92 23.38 12.65
N PRO A 277 9.10 23.60 13.27
CA PRO A 277 10.38 23.59 12.55
C PRO A 277 10.69 22.31 11.77
N GLY A 278 10.18 21.16 12.22
CA GLY A 278 10.40 19.86 11.58
C GLY A 278 9.41 19.49 10.46
N ALA A 279 8.44 20.35 10.15
CA ALA A 279 7.38 20.03 9.20
C ALA A 279 7.93 19.83 7.77
N THR A 280 8.97 20.59 7.40
CA THR A 280 9.62 20.53 6.09
C THR A 280 10.28 19.17 5.86
N GLU A 281 11.05 18.71 6.84
CA GLU A 281 11.79 17.45 6.81
C GLU A 281 10.83 16.26 6.77
N VAL A 282 9.71 16.33 7.51
CA VAL A 282 8.68 15.28 7.50
C VAL A 282 8.09 15.08 6.10
N VAL A 283 7.82 16.16 5.37
CA VAL A 283 7.28 16.09 4.01
C VAL A 283 8.34 15.53 3.06
N LEU A 284 9.57 16.06 3.09
CA LEU A 284 10.65 15.59 2.21
C LEU A 284 10.97 14.10 2.43
N ALA A 285 11.02 13.65 3.68
CA ALA A 285 11.24 12.24 4.02
C ALA A 285 10.10 11.35 3.51
N LEU A 286 8.84 11.78 3.64
CA LEU A 286 7.70 11.04 3.11
C LEU A 286 7.74 11.00 1.57
N MET A 287 8.10 12.08 0.89
CA MET A 287 8.22 12.09 -0.57
C MET A 287 9.25 11.06 -1.06
N LEU A 288 10.37 10.87 -0.34
CA LEU A 288 11.33 9.81 -0.63
C LEU A 288 10.74 8.41 -0.45
N GLU A 289 9.98 8.20 0.63
CA GLU A 289 9.26 6.95 0.86
C GLU A 289 8.28 6.65 -0.29
N LEU A 290 7.53 7.65 -0.75
CA LEU A 290 6.59 7.53 -1.86
C LEU A 290 7.32 7.22 -3.18
N LYS A 291 8.42 7.91 -3.48
CA LYS A 291 9.27 7.66 -4.67
C LYS A 291 9.91 6.27 -4.68
N ALA A 292 10.25 5.74 -3.51
CA ALA A 292 10.85 4.42 -3.38
C ALA A 292 9.84 3.27 -3.53
N SER A 293 8.54 3.57 -3.47
CA SER A 293 7.48 2.56 -3.60
C SER A 293 7.48 1.91 -4.98
N ARG A 294 7.26 0.60 -5.00
CA ARG A 294 7.02 -0.17 -6.24
C ARG A 294 5.55 -0.47 -6.47
N LYS A 295 4.69 -0.12 -5.53
CA LYS A 295 3.25 -0.46 -5.55
C LYS A 295 2.42 0.62 -6.23
N PHE A 296 2.90 1.86 -6.20
CA PHE A 296 2.26 3.03 -6.78
C PHE A 296 3.33 3.96 -7.31
N ALA A 297 2.95 4.88 -8.19
CA ALA A 297 3.87 5.86 -8.76
C ALA A 297 3.80 7.18 -7.99
N PHE A 298 4.96 7.77 -7.70
CA PHE A 298 5.09 9.17 -7.30
C PHE A 298 6.13 9.82 -8.21
N GLY A 299 5.70 10.66 -9.14
CA GLY A 299 6.60 11.51 -9.92
C GLY A 299 5.93 12.80 -10.36
N PRO A 300 6.17 13.32 -11.58
CA PRO A 300 5.79 14.69 -11.94
C PRO A 300 4.33 15.04 -11.71
N ALA A 301 3.37 14.13 -11.96
CA ALA A 301 1.96 14.44 -11.75
C ALA A 301 1.65 14.65 -10.26
N GLU A 302 2.10 13.73 -9.41
CA GLU A 302 1.89 13.78 -7.96
C GLU A 302 2.69 14.92 -7.32
N GLU A 303 3.91 15.17 -7.80
CA GLU A 303 4.76 16.30 -7.37
C GLU A 303 4.13 17.65 -7.71
N LEU A 304 3.60 17.81 -8.93
CA LEU A 304 2.92 19.05 -9.33
C LEU A 304 1.67 19.29 -8.48
N LYS A 305 0.83 18.26 -8.29
CA LYS A 305 -0.36 18.35 -7.42
C LYS A 305 0.00 18.75 -5.98
N LEU A 306 1.04 18.14 -5.42
CA LEU A 306 1.55 18.53 -4.10
C LEU A 306 2.11 19.95 -4.10
N GLY A 307 2.79 20.35 -5.17
CA GLY A 307 3.32 21.70 -5.37
C GLY A 307 2.26 22.78 -5.37
N GLU A 308 1.05 22.51 -5.90
CA GLU A 308 -0.08 23.45 -5.95
C GLU A 308 -0.58 23.89 -4.57
N VAL A 309 -0.44 23.05 -3.54
CA VAL A 309 -0.90 23.35 -2.17
C VAL A 309 0.21 23.91 -1.27
N MET A 310 1.37 24.25 -1.83
CA MET A 310 2.54 24.69 -1.07
C MET A 310 2.78 26.19 -1.27
N ASP A 311 2.55 26.98 -0.21
CA ASP A 311 2.84 28.41 -0.22
C ASP A 311 4.34 28.69 -0.46
N ARG A 312 4.65 29.32 -1.60
CA ARG A 312 5.99 29.68 -2.05
C ARG A 312 6.54 30.93 -1.34
N SER A 313 5.71 31.69 -0.63
CA SER A 313 6.15 32.90 0.08
C SER A 313 7.06 32.58 1.28
N ILE A 314 6.97 31.36 1.82
CA ILE A 314 7.82 30.87 2.90
C ILE A 314 9.17 30.44 2.32
N LYS A 315 10.26 31.12 2.71
CA LYS A 315 11.61 30.78 2.26
C LYS A 315 12.20 29.61 3.06
N ASN A 316 11.85 28.39 2.69
CA ASN A 316 12.43 27.15 3.22
C ASN A 316 12.67 26.14 2.09
N ASP A 317 13.25 24.99 2.46
CA ASP A 317 13.66 23.94 1.53
C ASP A 317 12.49 23.40 0.69
N LEU A 318 11.27 23.31 1.22
CA LEU A 318 10.12 22.88 0.42
C LEU A 318 9.78 23.87 -0.69
N SER A 319 9.80 25.18 -0.44
CA SER A 319 9.54 26.16 -1.49
C SER A 319 10.63 26.12 -2.56
N ALA A 320 11.90 26.10 -2.14
CA ALA A 320 13.03 25.99 -3.06
C ALA A 320 12.95 24.70 -3.91
N TYR A 321 12.57 23.59 -3.26
CA TYR A 321 12.41 22.30 -3.91
C TYR A 321 11.37 22.39 -5.02
N PHE A 322 10.17 22.88 -4.68
CA PHE A 322 9.09 22.89 -5.64
C PHE A 322 9.24 23.94 -6.74
N ASP A 323 9.85 25.10 -6.47
CA ASP A 323 10.20 26.07 -7.52
C ASP A 323 11.13 25.43 -8.56
N LEU A 324 12.07 24.61 -8.09
CA LEU A 324 13.01 23.90 -8.94
C LEU A 324 12.38 22.72 -9.67
N THR A 325 11.51 21.95 -9.01
CA THR A 325 10.80 20.84 -9.66
C THR A 325 9.75 21.33 -10.66
N ASP A 326 9.08 22.46 -10.41
CA ASP A 326 8.16 23.07 -11.37
C ASP A 326 8.90 23.41 -12.67
N LYS A 327 10.10 23.98 -12.56
CA LYS A 327 10.98 24.22 -13.70
C LYS A 327 11.40 22.92 -14.38
N LEU A 328 11.84 21.91 -13.60
CA LEU A 328 12.22 20.59 -14.11
C LEU A 328 11.09 19.94 -14.90
N HIS A 329 9.85 20.00 -14.39
CA HIS A 329 8.69 19.37 -14.98
C HIS A 329 8.19 20.12 -16.22
N LYS A 330 8.25 21.45 -16.21
CA LYS A 330 7.81 22.31 -17.31
C LYS A 330 8.81 22.36 -18.46
N ASP A 331 10.08 22.60 -18.16
CA ASP A 331 11.11 22.87 -19.16
C ASP A 331 11.84 21.59 -19.60
N GLY A 332 11.71 20.52 -18.80
CA GLY A 332 12.28 19.21 -19.06
C GLY A 332 13.71 19.03 -18.57
N PHE A 333 14.03 17.82 -18.09
CA PHE A 333 15.33 17.49 -17.51
C PHE A 333 16.52 17.51 -18.50
N VAL A 334 16.28 17.70 -19.80
CA VAL A 334 17.36 17.86 -20.81
C VAL A 334 17.75 19.31 -21.06
N ASN A 335 16.97 20.26 -20.51
CA ASN A 335 17.14 21.68 -20.74
C ASN A 335 18.36 22.24 -19.98
N PRO A 336 19.30 22.94 -20.64
CA PRO A 336 20.47 23.51 -19.98
C PRO A 336 20.15 24.47 -18.83
N SER A 337 19.04 25.22 -18.93
CA SER A 337 18.61 26.14 -17.87
C SER A 337 18.13 25.41 -16.61
N VAL A 338 17.64 24.18 -16.76
CA VAL A 338 17.30 23.29 -15.63
C VAL A 338 18.57 22.75 -15.00
N HIS A 339 19.57 22.37 -15.81
CA HIS A 339 20.88 21.93 -15.30
C HIS A 339 21.57 23.02 -14.47
N GLU A 340 21.55 24.26 -14.95
CA GLU A 340 22.12 25.40 -14.23
C GLU A 340 21.41 25.64 -12.90
N ALA A 341 20.07 25.67 -12.91
CA ALA A 341 19.28 25.86 -11.69
C ALA A 341 19.53 24.74 -10.67
N LEU A 342 19.56 23.48 -11.11
CA LEU A 342 19.88 22.34 -10.26
C LEU A 342 21.31 22.43 -9.71
N ALA A 343 22.29 22.81 -10.52
CA ALA A 343 23.68 22.92 -10.09
C ALA A 343 23.87 24.01 -9.02
N THR A 344 23.18 25.14 -9.15
CA THR A 344 23.18 26.19 -8.11
C THR A 344 22.57 25.69 -6.83
N GLU A 345 21.40 25.07 -6.91
CA GLU A 345 20.63 24.74 -5.70
C GLU A 345 21.20 23.53 -4.95
N VAL A 346 21.70 22.51 -5.65
CA VAL A 346 22.31 21.32 -5.01
C VAL A 346 23.49 21.69 -4.11
N LEU A 347 24.24 22.75 -4.44
CA LEU A 347 25.37 23.24 -3.65
C LEU A 347 24.95 23.96 -2.36
N ASN A 348 23.72 24.47 -2.30
CA ASN A 348 23.19 25.16 -1.13
C ASN A 348 22.78 24.19 -0.02
N HIS A 349 22.65 22.89 -0.33
CA HIS A 349 22.15 21.87 0.58
C HIS A 349 23.20 20.78 0.83
N PRO A 350 23.22 20.13 2.02
CA PRO A 350 24.10 19.00 2.29
C PRO A 350 23.90 17.89 1.25
N GLY A 351 24.99 17.24 0.80
CA GLY A 351 24.91 16.22 -0.25
C GLY A 351 24.02 15.01 0.10
N LEU A 352 23.92 14.68 1.39
CA LEU A 352 23.10 13.59 1.93
C LEU A 352 21.75 14.07 2.53
N SER A 353 21.33 15.31 2.25
CA SER A 353 20.03 15.81 2.68
C SER A 353 18.89 15.14 1.92
N ASP A 354 17.72 15.05 2.56
CA ASP A 354 16.49 14.58 1.92
C ASP A 354 16.07 15.48 0.75
N TYR A 355 16.38 16.77 0.82
CA TYR A 355 16.21 17.71 -0.28
C TYR A 355 16.95 17.25 -1.55
N ASN A 356 18.27 17.08 -1.44
CA ASN A 356 19.10 16.68 -2.57
C ASN A 356 18.78 15.26 -3.05
N GLU A 357 18.38 14.37 -2.14
CA GLU A 357 17.92 13.03 -2.52
C GLU A 357 16.60 13.08 -3.30
N ASN A 358 15.65 13.93 -2.91
CA ASN A 358 14.40 14.08 -3.65
C ASN A 358 14.66 14.57 -5.08
N LEU A 359 15.55 15.56 -5.27
CA LEU A 359 15.92 16.04 -6.61
C LEU A 359 16.56 14.94 -7.47
N ARG A 360 17.47 14.15 -6.88
CA ARG A 360 18.08 13.00 -7.55
C ARG A 360 17.03 11.98 -7.99
N GLN A 361 16.09 11.64 -7.10
CA GLN A 361 15.03 10.69 -7.42
C GLN A 361 14.05 11.23 -8.48
N SER A 362 13.73 12.53 -8.49
CA SER A 362 12.90 13.14 -9.53
C SER A 362 13.57 13.09 -10.90
N VAL A 363 14.87 13.43 -10.99
CA VAL A 363 15.65 13.30 -12.23
C VAL A 363 15.80 11.83 -12.66
N TYR A 364 16.11 10.93 -11.72
CA TYR A 364 16.18 9.50 -12.00
C TYR A 364 14.85 8.96 -12.56
N GLY A 365 13.72 9.42 -12.00
CA GLY A 365 12.38 9.09 -12.47
C GLY A 365 12.16 9.44 -13.94
N TYR A 366 12.69 10.57 -14.43
CA TYR A 366 12.64 10.93 -15.85
C TYR A 366 13.44 9.96 -16.74
N PHE A 367 14.64 9.57 -16.33
CA PHE A 367 15.41 8.57 -17.06
C PHE A 367 14.67 7.23 -17.13
N GLN A 368 14.06 6.80 -16.02
CA GLN A 368 13.29 5.56 -15.99
C GLN A 368 12.07 5.63 -16.91
N ARG A 369 11.28 6.72 -16.85
CA ARG A 369 10.11 6.94 -17.72
C ARG A 369 10.49 6.97 -19.19
N PHE A 370 11.57 7.68 -19.55
CA PHE A 370 12.03 7.73 -20.93
C PHE A 370 12.40 6.33 -21.43
N LYS A 371 13.18 5.58 -20.65
CA LYS A 371 13.58 4.20 -20.98
C LYS A 371 12.37 3.26 -21.10
N ASP A 372 11.39 3.38 -20.22
CA ASP A 372 10.18 2.55 -20.28
C ASP A 372 9.26 2.95 -21.45
N GLY A 373 9.23 4.23 -21.83
CA GLY A 373 8.38 4.76 -22.91
C GLY A 373 8.84 4.41 -24.32
N ILE A 374 10.14 4.41 -24.59
CA ILE A 374 10.70 4.10 -25.93
C ILE A 374 10.74 2.59 -26.25
N GLY A 375 10.57 1.73 -25.24
CA GLY A 375 10.71 0.28 -25.42
C GLY A 375 12.08 -0.15 -25.93
N THR A 376 12.13 -1.21 -26.75
CA THR A 376 13.39 -1.73 -27.33
C THR A 376 13.64 -1.31 -28.77
N ASP A 377 12.62 -0.80 -29.46
CA ASP A 377 12.69 -0.54 -30.90
C ASP A 377 13.43 0.77 -31.21
N ASP A 378 13.23 1.80 -30.39
CA ASP A 378 13.85 3.12 -30.53
C ASP A 378 15.06 3.30 -29.60
N TYR A 379 15.85 2.23 -29.41
CA TYR A 379 16.98 2.22 -28.48
C TYR A 379 18.09 3.24 -28.81
N SER A 380 18.14 3.73 -30.05
CA SER A 380 19.07 4.78 -30.49
C SER A 380 18.81 6.11 -29.78
N GLU A 381 17.54 6.41 -29.45
CA GLU A 381 17.18 7.61 -28.70
C GLU A 381 17.67 7.55 -27.26
N TRP A 382 17.60 6.38 -26.61
CA TRP A 382 18.22 6.16 -25.31
C TRP A 382 19.73 6.37 -25.35
N PHE A 383 20.38 5.88 -26.40
CA PHE A 383 21.83 6.03 -26.55
C PHE A 383 22.23 7.49 -26.65
N ASP A 384 21.53 8.27 -27.47
CA ASP A 384 21.78 9.70 -27.61
C ASP A 384 21.52 10.46 -26.30
N LEU A 385 20.39 10.20 -25.66
CA LEU A 385 20.02 10.79 -24.38
C LEU A 385 21.06 10.49 -23.29
N ALA A 386 21.41 9.22 -23.10
CA ALA A 386 22.34 8.79 -22.05
C ALA A 386 23.73 9.40 -22.24
N VAL A 387 24.23 9.47 -23.49
CA VAL A 387 25.51 10.12 -23.83
C VAL A 387 25.53 11.58 -23.44
N LYS A 388 24.44 12.30 -23.72
CA LYS A 388 24.36 13.74 -23.45
C LYS A 388 24.11 14.05 -21.97
N GLN A 389 23.26 13.27 -21.31
CA GLN A 389 22.69 13.66 -20.02
C GLN A 389 23.38 12.98 -18.82
N PHE A 390 23.85 11.73 -18.93
CA PHE A 390 24.48 11.06 -17.78
C PHE A 390 25.72 11.80 -17.27
N PRO A 391 26.70 12.20 -18.11
CA PRO A 391 27.87 12.91 -17.60
C PRO A 391 27.51 14.23 -16.91
N VAL A 392 26.49 14.93 -17.40
CA VAL A 392 25.99 16.18 -16.82
C VAL A 392 25.46 15.92 -15.41
N TYR A 393 24.53 14.98 -15.25
CA TYR A 393 23.90 14.71 -13.95
C TYR A 393 24.81 13.98 -12.97
N MET A 394 25.67 13.08 -13.43
CA MET A 394 26.69 12.43 -12.59
C MET A 394 27.65 13.46 -12.00
N LYS A 395 28.06 14.46 -12.79
CA LYS A 395 28.91 15.56 -12.33
C LYS A 395 28.14 16.52 -11.42
N LEU A 396 26.92 16.89 -11.80
CA LEU A 396 26.07 17.84 -11.05
C LEU A 396 25.82 17.35 -9.63
N PHE A 397 25.39 16.09 -9.48
CA PHE A 397 25.08 15.54 -8.17
C PHE A 397 26.30 15.02 -7.40
N GLY A 398 27.35 14.58 -8.11
CA GLY A 398 28.56 14.03 -7.48
C GLY A 398 28.29 12.86 -6.52
N ASN A 399 27.17 12.15 -6.70
CA ASN A 399 26.64 11.19 -5.74
C ASN A 399 26.77 9.75 -6.26
N GLU A 400 27.46 8.91 -5.49
CA GLU A 400 27.75 7.53 -5.88
C GLU A 400 26.49 6.64 -5.92
N ALA A 401 25.53 6.85 -5.03
CA ALA A 401 24.29 6.07 -5.02
C ALA A 401 23.46 6.32 -6.29
N PHE A 402 23.34 7.58 -6.71
CA PHE A 402 22.70 7.96 -7.98
C PHE A 402 23.42 7.38 -9.19
N ASN A 403 24.75 7.44 -9.22
CA ASN A 403 25.54 6.81 -10.28
C ASN A 403 25.29 5.30 -10.37
N GLN A 404 25.14 4.63 -9.21
CA GLN A 404 24.77 3.22 -9.15
C GLN A 404 23.35 2.95 -9.64
N GLN A 405 22.39 3.84 -9.38
CA GLN A 405 21.02 3.73 -9.92
C GLN A 405 21.02 3.84 -11.45
N LEU A 406 21.72 4.84 -12.03
CA LEU A 406 21.88 4.98 -13.49
C LEU A 406 22.56 3.75 -14.11
N ARG A 407 23.59 3.21 -13.43
CA ARG A 407 24.25 1.96 -13.82
C ARG A 407 23.27 0.80 -13.85
N GLN A 408 22.47 0.61 -12.80
CA GLN A 408 21.50 -0.49 -12.73
C GLN A 408 20.43 -0.36 -13.83
N LEU A 409 19.92 0.84 -14.05
CA LEU A 409 18.96 1.15 -15.12
C LEU A 409 19.54 0.80 -16.49
N SER A 410 20.77 1.23 -16.76
CA SER A 410 21.47 1.00 -18.03
C SER A 410 21.79 -0.48 -18.26
N ILE A 411 22.25 -1.19 -17.24
CA ILE A 411 22.52 -2.63 -17.32
C ILE A 411 21.23 -3.40 -17.58
N LYS A 412 20.13 -3.04 -16.91
CA LYS A 412 18.81 -3.66 -17.15
C LYS A 412 18.40 -3.44 -18.60
N TYR A 413 18.44 -2.21 -19.09
CA TYR A 413 18.07 -1.90 -20.47
C TYR A 413 18.94 -2.62 -21.50
N ALA A 414 20.27 -2.65 -21.32
CA ALA A 414 21.16 -3.39 -22.20
C ALA A 414 20.84 -4.89 -22.27
N LYS A 415 20.42 -5.51 -21.14
CA LYS A 415 19.95 -6.90 -21.14
C LYS A 415 18.64 -7.06 -21.91
N ASP A 416 17.71 -6.12 -21.78
CA ASP A 416 16.44 -6.12 -22.50
C ASP A 416 16.68 -6.03 -24.02
N LEU A 417 17.59 -5.15 -24.46
CA LEU A 417 18.00 -5.03 -25.86
C LEU A 417 18.68 -6.31 -26.39
N ILE A 418 19.58 -6.92 -25.63
CA ILE A 418 20.23 -8.19 -26.02
C ILE A 418 19.20 -9.32 -26.16
N LYS A 419 18.14 -9.29 -25.36
CA LYS A 419 17.04 -10.25 -25.44
C LYS A 419 16.17 -9.99 -26.68
N ALA A 420 15.89 -8.73 -27.01
CA ALA A 420 15.12 -8.34 -28.20
C ALA A 420 15.88 -8.60 -29.50
N TYR A 421 17.21 -8.40 -29.50
CA TYR A 421 18.08 -8.59 -30.67
C TYR A 421 19.12 -9.70 -30.42
N PRO A 422 18.73 -10.98 -30.41
CA PRO A 422 19.60 -12.09 -30.01
C PRO A 422 20.68 -12.45 -31.04
N ASP A 423 20.52 -12.06 -32.31
CA ASP A 423 21.49 -12.38 -33.37
C ASP A 423 22.80 -11.61 -33.18
N LYS A 424 23.82 -12.31 -32.66
CA LYS A 424 25.15 -11.74 -32.39
C LYS A 424 25.89 -11.25 -33.63
N ARG A 425 25.53 -11.73 -34.82
CA ARG A 425 26.13 -11.29 -36.10
C ARG A 425 25.31 -10.17 -36.75
N GLY A 426 24.07 -9.99 -36.31
CA GLY A 426 23.16 -8.94 -36.74
C GLY A 426 23.75 -7.53 -36.55
N LYS A 427 23.24 -6.59 -37.34
CA LYS A 427 23.64 -5.17 -37.26
C LYS A 427 23.34 -4.60 -35.86
N TYR A 428 22.09 -4.76 -35.40
CA TYR A 428 21.60 -4.21 -34.13
C TYR A 428 22.41 -4.69 -32.92
N TYR A 429 22.65 -6.00 -32.78
CA TYR A 429 23.44 -6.52 -31.66
C TYR A 429 24.87 -5.96 -31.64
N ARG A 430 25.53 -5.86 -32.81
CA ARG A 430 26.89 -5.32 -32.90
C ARG A 430 26.93 -3.84 -32.51
N GLU A 431 25.92 -3.08 -32.90
CA GLU A 431 25.75 -1.68 -32.53
C GLU A 431 25.55 -1.52 -31.02
N ILE A 432 24.57 -2.23 -30.44
CA ILE A 432 24.29 -2.26 -29.00
C ILE A 432 25.54 -2.62 -28.22
N LYS A 433 26.26 -3.67 -28.64
CA LYS A 433 27.50 -4.11 -27.99
C LYS A 433 28.59 -3.04 -28.07
N LYS A 434 28.80 -2.46 -29.25
CA LYS A 434 29.82 -1.41 -29.45
C LYS A 434 29.52 -0.21 -28.56
N TRP A 435 28.28 0.27 -28.57
CA TRP A 435 27.85 1.39 -27.75
C TRP A 435 28.00 1.09 -26.25
N THR A 436 27.48 -0.05 -25.79
CA THR A 436 27.55 -0.46 -24.38
C THR A 436 28.99 -0.53 -23.88
N VAL A 437 29.89 -1.15 -24.67
CA VAL A 437 31.30 -1.28 -24.26
C VAL A 437 31.98 0.07 -24.17
N ALA A 438 31.78 0.96 -25.15
CA ALA A 438 32.41 2.27 -25.15
C ALA A 438 31.96 3.12 -23.94
N HIS A 439 30.66 3.20 -23.70
CA HIS A 439 30.11 4.12 -22.70
C HIS A 439 30.11 3.56 -21.28
N PHE A 440 29.90 2.26 -21.08
CA PHE A 440 29.92 1.70 -19.72
C PHE A 440 31.32 1.71 -19.12
N VAL A 441 32.38 1.63 -19.94
CA VAL A 441 33.75 1.84 -19.48
C VAL A 441 33.97 3.31 -19.16
N ALA A 442 33.55 4.22 -20.05
CA ALA A 442 33.71 5.67 -19.86
C ALA A 442 33.03 6.19 -18.59
N TRP A 443 31.83 5.69 -18.27
CA TRP A 443 31.09 6.06 -17.06
C TRP A 443 31.45 5.23 -15.82
N ASN A 444 32.45 4.36 -15.90
CA ASN A 444 32.84 3.44 -14.84
C ASN A 444 31.70 2.53 -14.34
N PHE A 445 30.73 2.23 -15.22
CA PHE A 445 29.64 1.30 -14.92
C PHE A 445 30.10 -0.15 -14.93
N MET A 446 31.04 -0.52 -15.81
CA MET A 446 31.59 -1.87 -15.86
C MET A 446 33.03 -1.83 -16.36
N THR A 447 33.86 -2.74 -15.85
CA THR A 447 35.20 -2.95 -16.42
C THR A 447 35.12 -3.70 -17.75
N GLU A 448 36.16 -3.58 -18.58
CA GLU A 448 36.25 -4.35 -19.84
C GLU A 448 36.09 -5.87 -19.61
N LYS A 449 36.64 -6.38 -18.50
CA LYS A 449 36.52 -7.81 -18.14
C LYS A 449 35.06 -8.17 -17.85
N GLN A 450 34.35 -7.34 -17.09
CA GLN A 450 32.93 -7.56 -16.80
C GLN A 450 32.09 -7.50 -18.09
N LEU A 451 32.40 -6.58 -19.01
CA LEU A 451 31.72 -6.47 -20.31
C LEU A 451 32.00 -7.66 -21.23
N LYS A 452 33.23 -8.21 -21.23
CA LYS A 452 33.54 -9.45 -21.97
C LYS A 452 32.67 -10.61 -21.51
N GLU A 453 32.48 -10.76 -20.19
CA GLU A 453 31.59 -11.79 -19.65
C GLU A 453 30.10 -11.47 -19.90
N PHE A 454 29.70 -10.19 -19.83
CA PHE A 454 28.32 -9.74 -20.07
C PHE A 454 27.79 -10.13 -21.46
N PHE A 455 28.61 -10.01 -22.51
CA PHE A 455 28.24 -10.38 -23.89
C PHE A 455 28.57 -11.83 -24.26
N LYS A 456 29.17 -12.60 -23.35
CA LYS A 456 29.55 -14.00 -23.58
C LYS A 456 28.31 -14.88 -23.69
N THR A 457 28.37 -15.92 -24.53
CA THR A 457 27.30 -16.91 -24.57
C THR A 457 27.42 -17.82 -23.34
N PRO A 458 26.36 -18.00 -22.53
CA PRO A 458 26.36 -19.01 -21.47
C PRO A 458 26.65 -20.38 -22.10
N ARG A 459 27.62 -21.12 -21.58
CA ARG A 459 27.87 -22.51 -22.05
C ARG A 459 26.63 -23.35 -21.72
N LYS A 460 26.14 -24.16 -22.67
CA LYS A 460 25.11 -25.17 -22.39
C LYS A 460 25.57 -26.00 -21.18
N LYS A 461 24.77 -26.06 -20.12
CA LYS A 461 25.03 -26.97 -19.00
C LYS A 461 25.01 -28.39 -19.60
N LYS A 462 26.07 -29.17 -19.33
CA LYS A 462 26.05 -30.60 -19.67
C LYS A 462 24.88 -31.24 -18.93
N PRO A 463 24.11 -32.14 -19.57
CA PRO A 463 23.11 -32.91 -18.84
C PRO A 463 23.81 -33.61 -17.67
N VAL A 464 23.24 -33.47 -16.48
CA VAL A 464 23.64 -34.28 -15.34
C VAL A 464 23.24 -35.70 -15.71
N ALA A 465 24.20 -36.60 -15.81
CA ALA A 465 23.89 -38.01 -15.98
C ALA A 465 23.11 -38.45 -14.73
N GLU A 466 21.92 -39.02 -14.93
CA GLU A 466 21.11 -39.62 -13.87
C GLU A 466 21.84 -40.78 -13.18
#